data_AF-A0A4Q6GBJ5-F1
#
_entry.id   AF-A0A4Q6GBJ5-F1
#
_cell.length_a   1.000
_cell.length_b   1.000
_cell.length_c   1.000
_cell.angle_alpha   90.00
_cell.angle_beta   90.00
_cell.angle_gamma   90.00
#
_symmetry.space_group_name_H-M   'P 1'
#
loop_
_entity.id
_entity.type
_entity.pdbx_description
1 polymer ?
#
loop_
_entity_poly.entity_id
_entity_poly.type
_entity_poly.pdbx_seq_one_letter_code
_entity_poly.pdbx_strand_id
1 'polypeptide(L)'
;LFYSFGAFLDNPLMLLKVWEGGMSFHGGLLGVMAAALWWTRKQKLHFFDTMDFVAPLVPAGLGFGRIGNFIGAELWGKYTQAGWGVIFPTDPALSHLGTAQLQAGYAAGALDKFARHPSQLYQAFLEGVLMFGLVWWFSRKPRPRYAVSGLFALLYGVFRFAVEFVRVPDEGKYLAWGWLTKGQLLSVPLILLGVVLFWLSRRAPTLQPALPAKETA
;
A
#
# COMPACT_ATOMS: atom_id res chain seq x y z
N LEU A 1 18.87 -11.34 -8.08
CA LEU A 1 17.54 -11.84 -7.67
C LEU A 1 17.34 -11.38 -6.23
N PHE A 2 16.61 -10.28 -6.04
CA PHE A 2 16.50 -9.53 -4.79
C PHE A 2 17.83 -9.04 -4.20
N TYR A 3 17.76 -7.98 -3.42
CA TYR A 3 18.88 -7.24 -2.86
C TYR A 3 19.93 -8.16 -2.21
N SER A 4 21.23 -7.83 -2.34
CA SER A 4 22.33 -8.44 -1.58
C SER A 4 22.71 -9.91 -1.88
N PHE A 5 22.57 -10.38 -3.13
CA PHE A 5 22.99 -11.74 -3.52
C PHE A 5 24.48 -12.04 -3.25
N GLY A 6 25.37 -11.06 -3.37
CA GLY A 6 26.79 -11.23 -3.05
C GLY A 6 27.02 -11.56 -1.57
N ALA A 7 26.41 -10.77 -0.66
CA ALA A 7 26.48 -11.01 0.78
C ALA A 7 25.89 -12.38 1.18
N PHE A 8 24.90 -12.88 0.44
CA PHE A 8 24.34 -14.20 0.66
C PHE A 8 25.32 -15.33 0.31
N LEU A 9 26.08 -15.18 -0.78
CA LEU A 9 27.11 -16.15 -1.13
C LEU A 9 28.23 -16.19 -0.08
N ASP A 10 28.57 -15.03 0.49
CA ASP A 10 29.61 -14.93 1.52
C ASP A 10 29.12 -15.47 2.88
N ASN A 11 27.84 -15.32 3.20
CA ASN A 11 27.25 -15.82 4.45
C ASN A 11 25.81 -16.31 4.27
N PRO A 12 25.60 -17.59 3.91
CA PRO A 12 24.27 -18.15 3.70
C PRO A 12 23.35 -18.09 4.94
N LEU A 13 23.93 -18.06 6.15
CA LEU A 13 23.16 -17.95 7.40
C LEU A 13 22.50 -16.59 7.57
N MET A 14 22.85 -15.59 6.76
CA MET A 14 22.17 -14.28 6.76
C MET A 14 20.66 -14.39 6.49
N LEU A 15 20.21 -15.44 5.79
CA LEU A 15 18.78 -15.70 5.56
C LEU A 15 17.98 -15.87 6.86
N LEU A 16 18.61 -16.37 7.92
CA LEU A 16 17.97 -16.58 9.22
C LEU A 16 17.99 -15.31 10.09
N LYS A 17 18.81 -14.32 9.73
CA LYS A 17 19.01 -13.09 10.50
C LYS A 17 17.95 -12.03 10.19
N VAL A 18 16.68 -12.41 10.38
CA VAL A 18 15.53 -11.56 10.07
C VAL A 18 15.46 -10.27 10.92
N TRP A 19 16.25 -10.18 12.00
CA TRP A 19 16.36 -9.00 12.86
C TRP A 19 17.34 -7.94 12.36
N GLU A 20 18.20 -8.24 11.38
CA GLU A 20 19.14 -7.25 10.79
C GLU A 20 18.42 -6.26 9.83
N GLY A 21 17.11 -6.41 9.65
CA GLY A 21 16.33 -5.62 8.70
C GLY A 21 16.46 -6.13 7.26
N GLY A 22 15.97 -5.34 6.29
CA GLY A 22 16.01 -5.72 4.86
C GLY A 22 14.82 -6.56 4.41
N MET A 23 13.62 -5.97 4.46
CA MET A 23 12.41 -6.61 3.91
C MET A 23 12.22 -6.29 2.43
N SER A 24 12.05 -7.33 1.61
CA SER A 24 11.68 -7.19 0.20
C SER A 24 10.16 -7.20 0.04
N PHE A 25 9.58 -6.06 -0.35
CA PHE A 25 8.14 -5.96 -0.65
C PHE A 25 7.72 -7.00 -1.71
N HIS A 26 8.47 -7.10 -2.80
CA HIS A 26 8.19 -8.04 -3.89
C HIS A 26 8.30 -9.51 -3.44
N GLY A 27 9.25 -9.82 -2.55
CA GLY A 27 9.38 -11.16 -1.96
C GLY A 27 8.16 -11.51 -1.10
N GLY A 28 7.72 -10.58 -0.25
CA GLY A 28 6.50 -10.73 0.54
C GLY A 28 5.24 -10.92 -0.32
N LEU A 29 5.08 -10.10 -1.36
CA LEU A 29 3.95 -10.21 -2.30
C LEU A 29 3.93 -11.56 -3.00
N LEU A 30 5.07 -12.00 -3.55
CA LEU A 30 5.16 -13.31 -4.22
C LEU A 30 4.87 -14.47 -3.25
N GLY A 31 5.38 -14.38 -2.01
CA GLY A 31 5.10 -15.37 -0.97
C GLY A 31 3.60 -15.48 -0.65
N VAL A 32 2.91 -14.35 -0.46
CA VAL A 32 1.46 -14.32 -0.21
C VAL A 32 0.68 -14.87 -1.40
N MET A 33 1.05 -14.49 -2.64
CA MET A 33 0.39 -14.98 -3.85
C MET A 33 0.57 -16.50 -4.03
N ALA A 34 1.78 -17.02 -3.76
CA ALA A 34 2.06 -18.46 -3.80
C ALA A 34 1.28 -19.22 -2.72
N ALA A 35 1.25 -18.71 -1.48
CA ALA A 35 0.48 -19.30 -0.39
C ALA A 35 -1.02 -19.32 -0.69
N ALA A 36 -1.57 -18.22 -1.21
CA ALA A 36 -2.96 -18.14 -1.64
C ALA A 36 -3.29 -19.13 -2.75
N LEU A 37 -2.41 -19.24 -3.75
CA LEU A 37 -2.59 -20.17 -4.86
C LEU A 37 -2.54 -21.63 -4.39
N TRP A 38 -1.62 -21.96 -3.49
CA TRP A 38 -1.51 -23.29 -2.88
C TRP A 38 -2.76 -23.64 -2.07
N TRP A 39 -3.21 -22.74 -1.19
CA TRP A 39 -4.41 -22.93 -0.39
C TRP A 39 -5.66 -23.11 -1.27
N THR A 40 -5.84 -22.23 -2.26
CA THR A 40 -6.96 -22.29 -3.21
C THR A 40 -7.03 -23.68 -3.87
N ARG A 41 -5.89 -24.18 -4.37
CA ARG A 41 -5.82 -25.49 -5.03
C ARG A 41 -6.17 -26.63 -4.08
N LYS A 42 -5.66 -26.59 -2.84
CA LYS A 42 -5.97 -27.58 -1.81
C LYS A 42 -7.47 -27.63 -1.51
N GLN A 43 -8.14 -26.48 -1.54
CA GLN A 43 -9.58 -26.36 -1.31
C GLN A 43 -10.45 -26.56 -2.56
N LYS A 44 -9.84 -26.82 -3.73
CA LYS A 44 -10.53 -26.98 -5.03
C LYS A 44 -11.44 -25.78 -5.38
N LEU A 45 -11.05 -24.59 -4.95
CA LEU A 45 -11.76 -23.34 -5.23
C LEU A 45 -11.18 -22.66 -6.46
N HIS A 46 -11.88 -21.64 -6.97
CA HIS A 46 -11.28 -20.74 -7.95
C HIS A 46 -10.41 -19.69 -7.24
N PHE A 47 -9.28 -19.31 -7.85
CA PHE A 47 -8.33 -18.39 -7.23
C PHE A 47 -8.97 -17.07 -6.78
N PHE A 48 -9.78 -16.47 -7.65
CA PHE A 48 -10.46 -15.22 -7.33
C PHE A 48 -11.54 -15.34 -6.27
N ASP A 49 -12.03 -16.54 -5.95
CA ASP A 49 -12.92 -16.71 -4.80
C ASP A 49 -12.16 -16.46 -3.49
N THR A 50 -10.92 -16.94 -3.43
CA THR A 50 -10.03 -16.69 -2.30
C THR A 50 -9.57 -15.23 -2.27
N MET A 51 -9.26 -14.63 -3.42
CA MET A 51 -8.84 -13.22 -3.48
C MET A 51 -9.96 -12.26 -3.14
N ASP A 52 -11.19 -12.49 -3.63
CA ASP A 52 -12.35 -11.67 -3.27
C ASP A 52 -12.66 -11.72 -1.78
N PHE A 53 -12.40 -12.86 -1.12
CA PHE A 53 -12.52 -13.01 0.33
C PHE A 53 -11.42 -12.25 1.10
N VAL A 54 -10.17 -12.29 0.63
CA VAL A 54 -9.02 -11.67 1.30
C VAL A 54 -8.96 -10.15 1.06
N ALA A 55 -9.40 -9.67 -0.11
CA ALA A 55 -9.27 -8.28 -0.53
C ALA A 55 -9.77 -7.23 0.50
N PRO A 56 -10.89 -7.42 1.22
CA PRO A 56 -11.33 -6.48 2.26
C PRO A 56 -10.39 -6.37 3.47
N LEU A 57 -9.51 -7.35 3.70
CA LEU A 57 -8.60 -7.39 4.86
C LEU A 57 -7.28 -6.64 4.59
N VAL A 58 -6.88 -6.57 3.32
CA VAL A 58 -5.62 -5.95 2.89
C VAL A 58 -5.51 -4.44 3.24
N PRO A 59 -6.56 -3.61 3.05
CA PRO A 59 -6.50 -2.18 3.35
C PRO A 59 -6.05 -1.88 4.78
N ALA A 60 -6.50 -2.65 5.77
CA ALA A 60 -6.10 -2.43 7.16
C ALA A 60 -4.58 -2.52 7.34
N GLY A 61 -3.96 -3.55 6.75
CA GLY A 61 -2.50 -3.72 6.75
C GLY A 61 -1.77 -2.58 6.03
N LEU A 62 -2.31 -2.11 4.89
CA LEU A 62 -1.77 -0.95 4.18
C LEU A 62 -1.83 0.31 5.07
N GLY A 63 -2.97 0.57 5.70
CA GLY A 63 -3.17 1.69 6.62
C GLY A 63 -2.15 1.71 7.75
N PHE A 64 -1.98 0.58 8.44
CA PHE A 64 -0.99 0.48 9.53
C PHE A 64 0.45 0.65 9.05
N GLY A 65 0.81 0.09 7.89
CA GLY A 65 2.12 0.32 7.30
C GLY A 65 2.41 1.80 7.05
N ARG A 66 1.41 2.55 6.58
CA ARG A 66 1.54 3.99 6.33
C ARG A 66 1.61 4.83 7.60
N ILE A 67 0.90 4.43 8.65
CA ILE A 67 1.07 5.03 9.98
C ILE A 67 2.49 4.77 10.50
N GLY A 68 3.03 3.56 10.31
CA GLY A 68 4.42 3.24 10.59
C GLY A 68 5.39 4.17 9.85
N ASN A 69 5.17 4.40 8.55
CA ASN A 69 5.99 5.33 7.78
C ASN A 69 5.92 6.77 8.32
N PHE A 70 4.76 7.21 8.83
CA PHE A 70 4.62 8.53 9.43
C PHE A 70 5.39 8.64 10.75
N ILE A 71 5.27 7.63 11.63
CA ILE A 71 5.99 7.57 12.92
C ILE A 71 7.50 7.48 12.70
N GLY A 72 7.94 6.65 11.74
CA GLY A 72 9.33 6.54 11.32
C GLY A 72 9.85 7.76 10.55
N ALA A 73 8.98 8.76 10.32
CA ALA A 73 9.27 9.95 9.56
C ALA A 73 9.97 9.61 8.24
N GLU A 74 9.36 8.77 7.39
CA GLU A 74 9.86 8.32 6.08
C GLU A 74 8.79 8.45 4.99
N LEU A 75 9.18 8.55 3.70
CA LEU A 75 8.25 8.64 2.55
C LEU A 75 7.28 9.84 2.60
N TRP A 76 7.78 10.98 3.07
CA TRP A 76 7.04 12.24 3.14
C TRP A 76 6.83 12.88 1.77
N GLY A 77 5.92 13.86 1.74
CA GLY A 77 5.52 14.55 0.52
C GLY A 77 6.41 15.72 0.12
N LYS A 78 5.99 16.40 -0.95
CA LYS A 78 6.59 17.66 -1.42
C LYS A 78 6.43 18.74 -0.34
N TYR A 79 7.26 19.77 -0.42
CA TYR A 79 7.07 20.98 0.39
C TYR A 79 5.69 21.58 0.14
N THR A 80 5.08 22.10 1.18
CA THR A 80 3.74 22.66 1.15
C THR A 80 3.66 23.92 1.98
N GLN A 81 2.85 24.86 1.52
CA GLN A 81 2.49 26.07 2.27
C GLN A 81 1.10 25.93 2.92
N ALA A 82 0.54 24.71 2.89
CA ALA A 82 -0.73 24.44 3.54
C ALA A 82 -0.57 24.48 5.07
N GLY A 83 -1.57 25.01 5.77
CA GLY A 83 -1.55 25.15 7.24
C GLY A 83 -1.57 23.84 8.04
N TRP A 84 -1.54 22.69 7.36
CA TRP A 84 -1.46 21.34 7.94
C TRP A 84 -0.19 20.58 7.52
N GLY A 85 0.78 21.27 6.93
CA GLY A 85 2.09 20.68 6.62
C GLY A 85 2.80 20.22 7.90
N VAL A 86 3.60 19.16 7.77
CA VAL A 86 4.39 18.60 8.87
C VAL A 86 5.87 18.80 8.57
N ILE A 87 6.62 19.26 9.56
CA ILE A 87 8.08 19.41 9.48
C ILE A 87 8.70 18.10 9.97
N PHE A 88 9.40 17.41 9.08
CA PHE A 88 10.03 16.12 9.38
C PHE A 88 11.52 16.33 9.72
N PRO A 89 11.99 15.94 10.93
CA PRO A 89 13.39 16.07 11.32
C PRO A 89 14.38 15.33 10.41
N THR A 90 13.91 14.28 9.75
CA THR A 90 14.65 13.42 8.81
C THR A 90 14.81 14.05 7.43
N ASP A 91 14.22 15.22 7.16
CA ASP A 91 14.47 15.96 5.92
C ASP A 91 15.98 16.24 5.79
N PRO A 92 16.62 15.94 4.64
CA PRO A 92 18.03 16.25 4.40
C PRO A 92 18.42 17.70 4.68
N ALA A 93 17.49 18.65 4.52
CA ALA A 93 17.72 20.06 4.84
C ALA A 93 17.79 20.35 6.35
N LEU A 94 17.28 19.45 7.20
CA LEU A 94 17.17 19.61 8.65
C LEU A 94 17.99 18.60 9.44
N SER A 95 18.46 17.52 8.79
CA SER A 95 19.14 16.38 9.43
C SER A 95 20.43 16.72 10.17
N HIS A 96 21.01 17.90 9.92
CA HIS A 96 22.21 18.40 10.60
C HIS A 96 21.89 19.15 11.91
N LEU A 97 20.63 19.45 12.19
CA LEU A 97 20.20 20.21 13.37
C LEU A 97 19.91 19.28 14.54
N GLY A 98 20.32 19.70 15.74
CA GLY A 98 19.95 18.99 16.98
C GLY A 98 18.49 19.23 17.38
N THR A 99 17.92 18.36 18.21
CA THR A 99 16.52 18.44 18.66
C THR A 99 16.15 19.79 19.27
N ALA A 100 17.02 20.37 20.09
CA ALA A 100 16.79 21.68 20.71
C ALA A 100 16.73 22.82 19.68
N GLN A 101 17.58 22.75 18.64
CA GLN A 101 17.58 23.73 17.55
C GLN A 101 16.32 23.61 16.68
N LEU A 102 15.88 22.39 16.41
CA LEU A 102 14.62 22.13 15.69
C LEU A 102 13.42 22.69 16.46
N GLN A 103 13.36 22.46 17.77
CA GLN A 103 12.27 22.98 18.61
C GLN A 103 12.25 24.52 18.65
N ALA A 104 13.41 25.14 18.85
CA ALA A 104 13.53 26.60 18.84
C ALA A 104 13.16 27.19 17.47
N GLY A 105 13.64 26.58 16.38
CA GLY A 105 13.33 26.99 15.02
C GLY A 105 11.85 26.83 14.67
N TYR A 106 11.21 25.75 15.13
CA TYR A 106 9.77 25.53 14.97
C TYR A 106 8.97 26.57 15.75
N ALA A 107 9.29 26.82 17.01
CA ALA A 107 8.62 27.81 17.85
C ALA A 107 8.73 29.23 17.29
N ALA A 108 9.84 29.54 16.60
CA ALA A 108 10.07 30.81 15.93
C ALA A 108 9.46 30.91 14.52
N GLY A 109 8.82 29.85 13.99
CA GLY A 109 8.29 29.81 12.62
C GLY A 109 9.38 29.76 11.52
N ALA A 110 10.66 29.64 11.89
CA ALA A 110 11.76 29.64 10.94
C ALA A 110 11.80 28.39 10.06
N LEU A 111 11.08 27.33 10.46
CA LEU A 111 11.04 26.04 9.79
C LEU A 111 9.83 25.85 8.87
N ASP A 112 8.88 26.79 8.82
CA ASP A 112 7.62 26.65 8.07
C ASP A 112 7.85 26.37 6.59
N LYS A 113 8.90 26.93 6.00
CA LYS A 113 9.31 26.68 4.61
C LYS A 113 9.67 25.22 4.31
N PHE A 114 10.00 24.44 5.36
CA PHE A 114 10.31 23.02 5.26
C PHE A 114 9.11 22.13 5.58
N ALA A 115 7.93 22.71 5.81
CA ALA A 115 6.71 21.94 5.99
C ALA A 115 6.40 21.14 4.72
N ARG A 116 6.02 19.86 4.90
CA ARG A 116 5.74 18.93 3.81
C ARG A 116 4.36 18.34 3.95
N HIS A 117 3.79 17.92 2.83
CA HIS A 117 2.59 17.09 2.85
C HIS A 117 2.86 15.81 3.64
N PRO A 118 2.08 15.49 4.70
CA PRO A 118 2.14 14.18 5.35
C PRO A 118 1.46 13.12 4.47
N SER A 119 2.04 12.85 3.29
CA SER A 119 1.49 11.95 2.29
C SER A 119 1.28 10.52 2.79
N GLN A 120 1.98 10.12 3.85
CA GLN A 120 1.78 8.87 4.56
C GLN A 120 0.40 8.84 5.22
N LEU A 121 -0.03 9.92 5.86
CA LEU A 121 -1.37 10.02 6.44
C LEU A 121 -2.46 10.06 5.36
N TYR A 122 -2.18 10.68 4.21
CA TYR A 122 -3.10 10.64 3.07
C TYR A 122 -3.28 9.21 2.55
N GLN A 123 -2.18 8.44 2.42
CA GLN A 123 -2.23 7.02 2.07
C GLN A 123 -2.90 6.19 3.17
N ALA A 124 -2.60 6.43 4.45
CA ALA A 124 -3.22 5.71 5.57
C ALA A 124 -4.74 5.91 5.59
N PHE A 125 -5.21 7.12 5.29
CA PHE A 125 -6.62 7.41 5.16
C PHE A 125 -7.22 6.80 3.90
N LEU A 126 -6.66 7.05 2.72
CA LEU A 126 -7.24 6.61 1.45
C LEU A 126 -7.07 5.11 1.23
N GLU A 127 -5.84 4.60 1.19
CA GLU A 127 -5.50 3.18 0.96
C GLU A 127 -5.82 2.30 2.19
N GLY A 128 -5.94 2.90 3.39
CA GLY A 128 -6.28 2.22 4.63
C GLY A 128 -7.75 2.33 5.00
N VAL A 129 -8.12 3.41 5.69
CA VAL A 129 -9.44 3.58 6.31
C VAL A 129 -10.58 3.62 5.29
N LEU A 130 -10.47 4.49 4.28
CA LEU A 130 -11.50 4.68 3.27
C LEU A 130 -11.63 3.43 2.39
N MET A 131 -10.52 2.89 1.90
CA MET A 131 -10.54 1.67 1.10
C MET A 131 -11.08 0.47 1.89
N PHE A 132 -10.69 0.32 3.16
CA PHE A 132 -11.28 -0.69 4.06
C PHE A 132 -12.80 -0.54 4.13
N GLY A 133 -13.28 0.65 4.45
CA GLY A 133 -14.71 0.94 4.57
C GLY A 133 -15.48 0.63 3.29
N LEU A 134 -14.97 1.07 2.14
CA LEU A 134 -15.61 0.86 0.83
C LEU A 134 -15.65 -0.61 0.42
N VAL A 135 -14.50 -1.30 0.48
CA VAL A 135 -14.40 -2.70 0.05
C VAL A 135 -15.17 -3.61 1.01
N TRP A 136 -15.05 -3.39 2.33
CA TRP A 136 -15.80 -4.13 3.34
C TRP A 136 -17.30 -3.92 3.15
N TRP A 137 -17.77 -2.68 3.01
CA TRP A 137 -19.19 -2.40 2.78
C TRP A 137 -19.69 -3.07 1.49
N PHE A 138 -18.91 -3.00 0.41
CA PHE A 138 -19.26 -3.63 -0.86
C PHE A 138 -19.37 -5.15 -0.76
N SER A 139 -18.48 -5.79 0.03
CA SER A 139 -18.43 -7.25 0.22
C SER A 139 -19.40 -7.79 1.28
N ARG A 140 -20.17 -6.94 1.99
CA ARG A 140 -21.18 -7.38 2.97
C ARG A 140 -22.33 -8.20 2.37
N LYS A 141 -22.51 -8.14 1.05
CA LYS A 141 -23.50 -8.92 0.31
C LYS A 141 -22.79 -9.86 -0.65
N PRO A 142 -23.35 -11.04 -0.99
CA PRO A 142 -22.78 -11.91 -2.02
C PRO A 142 -22.54 -11.14 -3.32
N ARG A 143 -21.32 -11.19 -3.84
CA ARG A 143 -20.91 -10.55 -5.08
C ARG A 143 -20.49 -11.59 -6.11
N PRO A 144 -20.68 -11.30 -7.41
CA PRO A 144 -20.07 -12.09 -8.46
C PRO A 144 -18.55 -12.14 -8.27
N ARG A 145 -17.95 -13.29 -8.59
CA ARG A 145 -16.50 -13.44 -8.64
C ARG A 145 -15.86 -12.30 -9.43
N TYR A 146 -14.65 -11.91 -9.03
CA TYR A 146 -13.85 -10.78 -9.52
C TYR A 146 -14.31 -9.40 -9.04
N ALA A 147 -15.54 -9.22 -8.57
CA ALA A 147 -16.06 -7.89 -8.28
C ALA A 147 -15.35 -7.22 -7.10
N VAL A 148 -15.05 -7.97 -6.04
CA VAL A 148 -14.41 -7.40 -4.83
C VAL A 148 -12.93 -7.11 -5.08
N SER A 149 -12.21 -8.03 -5.71
CA SER A 149 -10.82 -7.83 -6.15
C SER A 149 -10.71 -6.69 -7.17
N GLY A 150 -11.68 -6.58 -8.09
CA GLY A 150 -11.77 -5.50 -9.06
C GLY A 150 -11.95 -4.14 -8.40
N LEU A 151 -12.84 -4.04 -7.41
CA LEU A 151 -13.02 -2.83 -6.61
C LEU A 151 -11.73 -2.45 -5.88
N PHE A 152 -11.09 -3.43 -5.21
CA PHE A 152 -9.83 -3.21 -4.50
C PHE A 152 -8.74 -2.68 -5.44
N ALA A 153 -8.51 -3.33 -6.59
CA ALA A 153 -7.48 -2.94 -7.55
C ALA A 153 -7.75 -1.53 -8.12
N LEU A 154 -9.01 -1.24 -8.45
CA LEU A 154 -9.42 0.06 -8.97
C LEU A 154 -9.20 1.17 -7.92
N LEU A 155 -9.69 0.98 -6.70
CA LEU A 155 -9.55 1.95 -5.61
C LEU A 155 -8.08 2.19 -5.28
N TYR A 156 -7.29 1.13 -5.07
CA TYR A 156 -5.87 1.28 -4.76
C TYR A 156 -5.14 2.03 -5.87
N GLY A 157 -5.38 1.67 -7.13
CA GLY A 157 -4.76 2.34 -8.28
C GLY A 157 -5.12 3.83 -8.35
N VAL A 158 -6.40 4.18 -8.17
CA VAL A 158 -6.86 5.58 -8.19
C VAL A 158 -6.30 6.37 -7.01
N PHE A 159 -6.37 5.83 -5.80
CA PHE A 159 -5.84 6.50 -4.60
C PHE A 159 -4.33 6.70 -4.69
N ARG A 160 -3.61 5.68 -5.16
CA ARG A 160 -2.16 5.76 -5.35
C ARG A 160 -1.80 6.83 -6.36
N PHE A 161 -2.47 6.85 -7.51
CA PHE A 161 -2.28 7.86 -8.55
C PHE A 161 -2.53 9.28 -8.02
N ALA A 162 -3.57 9.47 -7.20
CA ALA A 162 -3.94 10.75 -6.64
C ALA A 162 -2.91 11.27 -5.60
N VAL A 163 -2.49 10.43 -4.64
CA VAL A 163 -1.52 10.86 -3.60
C VAL A 163 -0.14 11.17 -4.20
N GLU A 164 0.19 10.55 -5.31
CA GLU A 164 1.47 10.74 -5.97
C GLU A 164 1.69 12.19 -6.47
N PHE A 165 0.62 12.97 -6.70
CA PHE A 165 0.74 14.40 -7.02
C PHE A 165 1.41 15.22 -5.90
N VAL A 166 1.23 14.80 -4.65
CA VAL A 166 1.79 15.46 -3.46
C VAL A 166 2.98 14.72 -2.85
N ARG A 167 3.34 13.54 -3.38
CA ARG A 167 4.56 12.82 -2.97
C ARG A 167 5.80 13.34 -3.68
N VAL A 168 6.95 13.25 -3.00
CA VAL A 168 8.23 13.36 -3.70
C VAL A 168 8.40 12.11 -4.57
N PRO A 169 8.69 12.22 -5.87
CA PRO A 169 8.95 11.06 -6.71
C PRO A 169 10.17 10.30 -6.20
N ASP A 170 10.11 8.97 -6.25
CA ASP A 170 11.25 8.12 -5.93
C ASP A 170 12.45 8.52 -6.81
N GLU A 171 13.63 8.71 -6.20
CA GLU A 171 14.86 9.21 -6.83
C GLU A 171 14.80 10.68 -7.33
N GLY A 172 13.74 11.42 -7.01
CA GLY A 172 13.62 12.85 -7.34
C GLY A 172 13.38 13.16 -8.83
N LYS A 173 13.09 12.15 -9.66
CA LYS A 173 12.95 12.30 -11.12
C LYS A 173 11.51 12.11 -11.59
N TYR A 174 11.05 13.04 -12.43
CA TYR A 174 9.83 12.86 -13.22
C TYR A 174 10.15 12.08 -14.49
N LEU A 175 9.26 11.17 -14.88
CA LEU A 175 9.43 10.34 -16.07
C LEU A 175 9.11 11.11 -17.35
N ALA A 176 8.10 11.97 -17.31
CA ALA A 176 7.68 12.74 -18.49
C ALA A 176 6.92 14.03 -18.11
N TRP A 177 7.02 15.04 -18.98
CA TRP A 177 6.26 16.30 -18.96
C TRP A 177 6.28 17.09 -17.63
N GLY A 178 7.23 16.81 -16.74
CA GLY A 178 7.38 17.53 -15.46
C GLY A 178 6.33 17.21 -14.39
N TRP A 179 5.45 16.23 -14.62
CA TRP A 179 4.41 15.86 -13.65
C TRP A 179 4.26 14.35 -13.46
N LEU A 180 4.59 13.54 -14.47
CA LEU A 180 4.38 12.09 -14.43
C LEU A 180 5.47 11.42 -13.59
N THR A 181 5.07 10.72 -12.52
CA THR A 181 6.00 9.93 -11.70
C THR A 181 5.93 8.43 -12.02
N LYS A 182 6.93 7.67 -11.55
CA LYS A 182 6.91 6.20 -11.60
C LYS A 182 5.72 5.61 -10.84
N GLY A 183 5.34 6.18 -9.70
CA GLY A 183 4.17 5.75 -8.92
C GLY A 183 2.86 5.89 -9.70
N GLN A 184 2.68 6.98 -10.44
CA GLN A 184 1.52 7.18 -11.32
C GLN A 184 1.49 6.15 -12.45
N LEU A 185 2.60 5.96 -13.15
CA LEU A 185 2.69 4.99 -14.24
C LEU A 185 2.39 3.56 -13.76
N LEU A 186 2.92 3.16 -12.60
CA LEU A 186 2.67 1.84 -12.02
C LEU A 186 1.23 1.66 -11.50
N SER A 187 0.52 2.74 -11.24
CA SER A 187 -0.89 2.70 -10.81
C SER A 187 -1.84 2.41 -11.98
N VAL A 188 -1.49 2.83 -13.21
CA VAL A 188 -2.34 2.67 -14.40
C VAL A 188 -2.65 1.19 -14.71
N PRO A 189 -1.67 0.26 -14.77
CA PRO A 189 -1.97 -1.15 -14.97
C PRO A 189 -2.93 -1.74 -13.93
N LEU A 190 -2.87 -1.27 -12.69
CA LEU A 190 -3.75 -1.74 -11.63
C LEU A 190 -5.17 -1.19 -11.76
N ILE A 191 -5.32 0.08 -12.17
CA ILE A 191 -6.62 0.66 -12.53
C ILE A 191 -7.25 -0.16 -13.67
N LEU A 192 -6.48 -0.43 -14.73
CA LEU A 192 -6.94 -1.24 -15.86
C LEU A 192 -7.32 -2.66 -15.41
N LEU A 193 -6.53 -3.29 -14.54
CA LEU A 193 -6.86 -4.59 -13.96
C LEU A 193 -8.20 -4.53 -13.23
N GLY A 194 -8.44 -3.51 -12.41
CA GLY A 194 -9.72 -3.32 -11.72
C GLY A 194 -10.91 -3.23 -12.68
N VAL A 195 -10.77 -2.46 -13.76
CA VAL A 195 -11.79 -2.34 -14.81
C VAL A 195 -12.04 -3.68 -15.51
N VAL A 196 -10.98 -4.40 -15.87
CA VAL A 196 -11.09 -5.73 -16.51
C VAL A 196 -11.78 -6.73 -15.59
N LEU A 197 -11.42 -6.77 -14.31
CA LEU A 197 -12.05 -7.66 -13.32
C LEU A 197 -13.54 -7.35 -13.15
N PHE A 198 -13.93 -6.07 -13.11
CA PHE A 198 -15.34 -5.69 -13.12
C PHE A 198 -16.08 -6.08 -14.41
N TRP A 199 -15.41 -6.00 -15.56
CA TRP A 199 -16.01 -6.45 -16.81
C TRP A 199 -16.23 -7.96 -16.80
N LEU A 200 -15.24 -8.74 -16.33
CA LEU A 200 -15.34 -10.20 -16.17
C LEU A 200 -16.41 -10.59 -15.14
N SER A 201 -16.57 -9.81 -14.06
CA SER A 201 -17.55 -10.11 -13.01
C SER A 201 -19.00 -10.10 -13.50
N ARG A 202 -19.31 -9.41 -14.61
CA ARG A 202 -20.66 -9.36 -15.18
C ARG A 202 -21.16 -10.72 -15.67
N ARG A 203 -20.26 -11.65 -16.00
CA ARG A 203 -20.58 -12.99 -16.49
C ARG A 203 -20.23 -14.08 -15.48
N ALA A 204 -19.68 -13.70 -14.33
CA ALA A 204 -19.16 -14.63 -13.36
C ALA A 204 -20.25 -15.08 -12.37
N PRO A 205 -20.16 -16.30 -11.82
CA PRO A 205 -21.11 -16.75 -10.81
C PRO A 205 -20.96 -15.95 -9.52
N THR A 206 -22.08 -15.74 -8.83
CA THR A 206 -22.11 -15.26 -7.44
C THR A 206 -21.98 -16.45 -6.51
N LEU A 207 -20.92 -16.48 -5.71
CA LEU A 207 -20.77 -17.51 -4.69
C LEU A 207 -21.84 -17.32 -3.62
N GLN A 208 -22.62 -18.38 -3.39
CA GLN A 208 -23.57 -18.44 -2.30
C GLN A 208 -22.89 -19.03 -1.06
N PRO A 209 -23.05 -18.44 0.13
CA PRO A 209 -22.62 -19.08 1.37
C PRO A 209 -23.34 -20.42 1.52
N ALA A 210 -22.61 -21.53 1.54
CA ALA A 210 -23.16 -22.81 1.92
C ALA A 210 -23.27 -22.84 3.45
N LEU A 211 -24.49 -22.98 3.98
CA LEU A 211 -24.67 -23.22 5.41
C LEU A 211 -24.06 -24.59 5.75
N PRO A 212 -23.38 -24.73 6.90
CA PRO A 212 -22.97 -26.06 7.35
C PRO A 212 -24.20 -26.96 7.43
N ALA A 213 -24.08 -28.19 6.97
CA ALA A 213 -25.17 -29.16 7.08
C ALA A 213 -25.59 -29.22 8.55
N LYS A 214 -26.89 -29.08 8.83
CA LYS A 214 -27.40 -29.30 10.18
C LYS A 214 -26.94 -30.70 10.59
N GLU A 215 -26.15 -30.80 11.66
CA GLU A 215 -25.89 -32.08 12.29
C GLU A 215 -27.26 -32.67 12.64
N THR A 216 -27.60 -33.77 12.00
CA THR A 216 -28.76 -34.56 12.39
C THR A 216 -28.45 -35.11 13.78
N ALA A 217 -29.13 -34.55 14.78
CA ALA A 217 -29.11 -35.03 16.16
C ALA A 217 -29.63 -36.47 16.27
#